data_AF-A0A941KFK6-F1
#
_entry.id   AF-A0A941KFK6-F1
#
_cell.length_a   1.000
_cell.length_b   1.000
_cell.length_c   1.000
_cell.angle_alpha   90.00
_cell.angle_beta   90.00
_cell.angle_gamma   90.00
#
_symmetry.space_group_name_H-M   'P 1'
#
loop_
_entity.id
_entity.type
_entity.pdbx_description
1 polymer ?
#
loop_
_entity_poly.entity_id
_entity_poly.type
_entity_poly.pdbx_seq_one_letter_code
_entity_poly.pdbx_strand_id
1 'polypeptide(L)'
;MPKSAEEMSDVLALSFVSFMALAKHSLTPAQTKIATERAGNCLWALGVEEYAGFHALAPEALGETIEGTSARLITSSGHQEAS
;
A
#
# COMPACT_ATOMS: atom_id res chain seq x y z
N MET A 1 17.17 9.12 -10.34
CA MET A 1 17.86 8.08 -9.55
C MET A 1 16.80 7.15 -8.96
N PRO A 2 16.92 5.83 -9.13
CA PRO A 2 16.02 4.88 -8.47
C PRO A 2 16.23 4.94 -6.95
N LYS A 3 15.14 4.72 -6.20
CA LYS A 3 15.16 4.71 -4.72
C LYS A 3 15.78 3.41 -4.20
N SER A 4 16.47 3.50 -3.06
CA SER A 4 17.00 2.31 -2.39
C SER A 4 15.87 1.46 -1.79
N ALA A 5 16.15 0.19 -1.50
CA ALA A 5 15.20 -0.67 -0.80
C ALA A 5 14.80 -0.10 0.57
N GLU A 6 15.76 0.48 1.30
CA GLU A 6 15.54 1.15 2.58
C GLU A 6 14.61 2.37 2.43
N GLU A 7 14.86 3.25 1.45
CA GLU A 7 13.98 4.40 1.19
C GLU A 7 12.55 3.96 0.86
N MET A 8 12.38 2.85 0.11
CA MET A 8 11.06 2.29 -0.19
C MET A 8 10.38 1.71 1.06
N SER A 9 11.13 0.99 1.90
CA SER A 9 10.63 0.47 3.17
C SER A 9 10.18 1.58 4.12
N ASP A 10 10.93 2.68 4.22
CA ASP A 10 10.54 3.83 5.03
C ASP A 10 9.23 4.45 4.55
N VAL A 11 9.06 4.60 3.23
CA VAL A 11 7.81 5.10 2.64
C VAL A 11 6.63 4.15 2.95
N LEU A 12 6.84 2.84 2.88
CA LEU A 12 5.81 1.86 3.23
C LEU A 12 5.45 1.90 4.71
N ALA A 13 6.42 2.08 5.61
CA ALA A 13 6.19 2.20 7.04
C ALA A 13 5.38 3.48 7.38
N LEU A 14 5.74 4.61 6.78
CA LEU A 14 4.99 5.87 6.94
C LEU A 14 3.56 5.76 6.36
N SER A 15 3.41 5.08 5.23
CA SER A 15 2.11 4.82 4.61
C SER A 15 1.24 3.94 5.50
N PHE A 16 1.81 2.88 6.08
CA PHE A 16 1.14 2.03 7.07
C PHE A 16 0.59 2.86 8.25
N VAL A 17 1.42 3.70 8.86
CA VAL A 17 1.00 4.53 10.00
C VAL A 17 -0.17 5.45 9.62
N SER A 18 -0.13 6.02 8.42
CA SER A 18 -1.19 6.88 7.90
C SER A 18 -2.50 6.12 7.68
N PHE A 19 -2.44 4.93 7.06
CA PHE A 19 -3.61 4.08 6.85
C PHE A 19 -4.16 3.51 8.16
N MET A 20 -3.31 3.15 9.11
CA MET A 20 -3.74 2.76 10.46
C MET A 20 -4.50 3.91 11.14
N ALA A 21 -3.98 5.13 11.08
CA ALA A 21 -4.66 6.30 11.65
C ALA A 21 -6.01 6.56 10.97
N LEU A 22 -6.05 6.48 9.63
CA LEU A 22 -7.30 6.58 8.88
C LEU A 22 -8.28 5.47 9.28
N ALA A 23 -7.87 4.21 9.34
CA ALA A 23 -8.76 3.10 9.70
C ALA A 23 -9.40 3.30 11.09
N LYS A 24 -8.62 3.82 12.05
CA LYS A 24 -9.09 4.10 13.43
C LYS A 24 -10.01 5.33 13.54
N HIS A 25 -9.92 6.27 12.61
CA HIS A 25 -10.61 7.56 12.68
C HIS A 25 -11.50 7.88 11.46
N SER A 26 -11.71 6.90 10.57
CA SER A 26 -12.52 7.05 9.35
C SER A 26 -13.99 7.31 9.68
N LEU A 27 -14.65 8.09 8.81
CA LEU A 27 -16.04 8.51 9.01
C LEU A 27 -17.05 7.50 8.47
N THR A 28 -16.62 6.58 7.60
CA THR A 28 -17.52 5.61 6.95
C THR A 28 -16.94 4.19 6.97
N PRO A 29 -17.79 3.14 7.03
CA PRO A 29 -17.33 1.76 6.98
C PRO A 29 -16.50 1.42 5.74
N ALA A 30 -16.83 2.01 4.58
CA ALA A 30 -16.07 1.82 3.35
C ALA A 30 -14.64 2.38 3.45
N GLN A 31 -14.48 3.58 4.02
CA GLN A 31 -13.16 4.17 4.27
C GLN A 31 -12.34 3.35 5.27
N THR A 32 -12.97 2.88 6.36
CA THR A 32 -12.31 1.99 7.33
C THR A 32 -11.81 0.72 6.65
N LYS A 33 -12.64 0.08 5.81
CA LYS A 33 -12.26 -1.14 5.09
C LYS A 33 -11.06 -0.88 4.18
N ILE A 34 -11.14 0.14 3.32
CA ILE A 34 -10.05 0.47 2.38
C ILE A 34 -8.76 0.79 3.14
N ALA A 35 -8.82 1.60 4.20
CA ALA A 35 -7.65 1.95 4.98
C ALA A 35 -7.04 0.71 5.69
N THR A 36 -7.87 -0.20 6.18
CA THR A 36 -7.40 -1.45 6.79
C THR A 36 -6.70 -2.35 5.78
N GLU A 37 -7.27 -2.52 4.59
CA GLU A 37 -6.66 -3.31 3.52
C GLU A 37 -5.32 -2.72 3.07
N ARG A 38 -5.25 -1.39 2.91
CA ARG A 38 -4.00 -0.71 2.50
C ARG A 38 -2.93 -0.77 3.58
N ALA A 39 -3.30 -0.65 4.86
CA ALA A 39 -2.38 -0.92 5.97
C ALA A 39 -1.84 -2.36 5.91
N GLY A 40 -2.71 -3.35 5.66
CA GLY A 40 -2.31 -4.74 5.49
C GLY A 40 -1.37 -4.96 4.29
N ASN A 41 -1.58 -4.26 3.17
CA ASN A 41 -0.69 -4.34 2.01
C ASN A 41 0.72 -3.79 2.32
N CYS A 42 0.82 -2.70 3.11
CA CYS A 42 2.10 -2.19 3.57
C CYS A 42 2.84 -3.22 4.45
N LEU A 43 2.14 -3.85 5.39
CA LEU A 43 2.72 -4.89 6.25
C LEU A 43 3.22 -6.10 5.44
N TRP A 44 2.42 -6.56 4.46
CA TRP A 44 2.81 -7.64 3.56
C TRP A 44 4.08 -7.29 2.78
N ALA A 45 4.17 -6.08 2.21
CA ALA A 45 5.34 -5.63 1.46
C ALA A 45 6.60 -5.46 2.33
N LEU A 46 6.42 -5.14 3.61
CA LEU A 46 7.50 -5.05 4.60
C LEU A 46 7.91 -6.41 5.20
N GLY A 47 7.16 -7.48 4.93
CA GLY A 47 7.39 -8.79 5.53
C GLY A 47 7.03 -8.88 7.02
N VAL A 48 6.10 -8.04 7.49
CA VAL A 48 5.62 -8.02 8.89
C VAL A 48 4.25 -8.67 8.94
N GLU A 49 4.07 -9.77 9.68
CA GLU A 49 2.80 -10.51 9.70
C GLU A 49 1.65 -9.76 10.40
N GLU A 50 1.93 -9.09 11.51
CA GLU A 50 0.93 -8.34 12.28
C GLU A 50 1.56 -7.17 13.03
N TYR A 51 0.84 -6.04 13.10
CA TYR A 51 1.17 -4.93 14.00
C TYR A 51 -0.08 -4.17 14.42
N ALA A 52 -0.22 -3.91 15.73
CA ALA A 52 -1.29 -3.10 16.32
C ALA A 52 -2.72 -3.52 15.91
N GLY A 53 -2.95 -4.83 15.72
CA GLY A 53 -4.23 -5.41 15.30
C GLY A 53 -4.51 -5.35 13.79
N PHE A 54 -3.53 -4.95 12.98
CA PHE A 54 -3.58 -5.06 11.52
C PHE A 54 -2.74 -6.24 11.08
N HIS A 55 -3.25 -7.03 10.13
CA HIS A 55 -2.57 -8.20 9.58
C HIS A 55 -2.05 -7.92 8.17
N ALA A 56 -0.94 -8.56 7.81
CA ALA A 56 -0.44 -8.57 6.45
C ALA A 56 -1.51 -9.10 5.48
N LEU A 57 -1.72 -8.36 4.40
CA LEU A 57 -2.65 -8.74 3.34
C LEU A 57 -1.93 -8.62 2.00
N ALA A 58 -1.81 -9.72 1.28
CA ALA A 58 -1.29 -9.70 -0.09
C ALA A 58 -2.19 -8.80 -0.96
N PRO A 59 -1.62 -7.89 -1.76
CA PRO A 59 -2.43 -7.05 -2.65
C PRO A 59 -3.09 -7.90 -3.72
N GLU A 60 -4.29 -7.49 -4.14
CA GLU A 60 -4.92 -8.04 -5.35
C GLU A 60 -4.02 -7.82 -6.57
N ALA A 61 -4.13 -8.72 -7.56
CA ALA A 61 -3.38 -8.59 -8.78
C ALA A 61 -3.73 -7.27 -9.49
N LEU A 62 -2.71 -6.46 -9.79
CA LEU A 62 -2.91 -5.19 -10.49
C LEU A 62 -3.61 -5.45 -11.84
N GLY A 63 -4.50 -4.57 -12.28
CA GLY A 63 -5.17 -4.67 -13.59
C GLY A 63 -6.47 -5.47 -13.63
N GLU A 64 -6.89 -6.08 -12.52
CA GLU A 64 -8.20 -6.75 -12.44
C GLU A 64 -9.32 -5.83 -11.95
N THR A 65 -8.95 -4.72 -11.29
CA THR A 65 -9.83 -3.64 -10.84
C THR A 65 -9.46 -2.32 -11.51
N ILE A 66 -10.35 -1.32 -11.44
CA ILE A 66 -10.08 0.03 -11.97
C ILE A 66 -8.85 0.62 -11.25
N GLU A 67 -8.83 0.53 -9.93
CA GLU A 67 -7.72 0.98 -9.08
C GLU A 67 -6.43 0.22 -9.39
N GLY A 68 -6.52 -1.11 -9.55
CA GLY A 68 -5.38 -1.94 -9.93
C GLY A 68 -4.84 -1.59 -11.32
N THR A 69 -5.70 -1.22 -12.26
CA THR A 69 -5.31 -0.76 -13.60
C THR A 69 -4.57 0.57 -13.52
N SER A 70 -5.09 1.53 -12.75
CA SER A 70 -4.40 2.80 -12.52
C SER A 70 -3.03 2.61 -11.87
N ALA A 71 -2.93 1.75 -10.85
CA ALA A 71 -1.66 1.41 -10.21
C ALA A 71 -0.67 0.75 -11.18
N ARG A 72 -1.15 -0.17 -12.03
CA ARG A 72 -0.33 -0.77 -13.10
C ARG A 72 0.22 0.29 -14.05
N LEU A 73 -0.63 1.21 -14.51
CA LEU A 73 -0.20 2.29 -15.41
C LEU A 73 0.92 3.12 -14.79
N ILE A 74 0.76 3.56 -13.54
CA ILE A 74 1.80 4.33 -12.82
C ILE A 74 3.13 3.57 -12.76
N THR A 75 3.09 2.29 -12.38
CA THR A 75 4.32 1.47 -12.29
C THR A 75 4.97 1.20 -13.66
N SER A 76 4.17 1.08 -14.72
CA SER A 76 4.66 0.87 -16.09
C SER A 76 5.19 2.15 -16.76
N SER A 77 4.59 3.31 -16.46
CA SER A 77 5.07 4.61 -16.96
C SER A 77 6.41 4.99 -16.34
N GLY A 78 6.67 4.58 -15.09
CA GLY A 78 7.99 4.74 -14.46
C GLY A 78 9.12 3.92 -15.12
N HIS A 79 8.80 2.90 -15.93
CA HIS A 79 9.78 2.13 -16.70
C HIS A 79 10.12 2.75 -18.07
N GLN A 80 9.29 3.66 -18.61
CA GLN A 80 9.53 4.26 -19.93
C GLN A 80 10.47 5.48 -19.89
N GLU A 81 10.64 6.14 -18.75
CA GLU A 81 11.56 7.29 -18.61
C GLU A 81 13.02 6.89 -18.31
N ALA A 82 13.30 5.59 -18.18
CA ALA A 82 14.62 5.05 -17.84
C ALA A 82 15.34 4.33 -19.01
N SER A 83 14.85 4.48 -20.24
CA SER A 83 15.50 3.97 -21.47
C SER A 83 16.06 5.09 -22.34
#